data_AF-A0A2G6TDS8-F1
#
_entry.id   AF-A0A2G6TDS8-F1
#
_cell.length_a   1.000
_cell.length_b   1.000
_cell.length_c   1.000
_cell.angle_alpha   90.00
_cell.angle_beta   90.00
_cell.angle_gamma   90.00
#
_symmetry.space_group_name_H-M   'P 1'
#
loop_
_entity.id
_entity.type
_entity.pdbx_description
1 polymer ?
#
loop_
_entity_poly.entity_id
_entity_poly.type
_entity_poly.pdbx_seq_one_letter_code
_entity_poly.pdbx_strand_id
1 'polypeptide(L)'
;MKSSLLIILSATLFGCSHPHAFVLNDTEKNRYYVSEMVNKVFEENQINESPLIVINGIPFEYDKKQDTILLPLKKSDIKSLNFLNQNSSRIIYNEKENGGAIIITTKNSD
;
A
#
# COMPACT_ATOMS: atom_id res chain seq x y z
N MET A 1 38.09 -42.77 1.01
CA MET A 1 36.65 -42.69 0.70
C MET A 1 36.26 -41.22 0.74
N LYS A 2 35.84 -40.64 -0.38
CA LYS A 2 35.48 -39.22 -0.49
C LYS A 2 34.01 -39.08 -0.07
N SER A 3 33.77 -38.47 1.09
CA SER A 3 32.41 -38.17 1.56
C SER A 3 32.00 -36.85 0.92
N SER A 4 31.18 -36.91 -0.14
CA SER A 4 30.67 -35.71 -0.80
C SER A 4 29.50 -35.14 -0.01
N LEU A 5 29.69 -33.92 0.49
CA LEU A 5 28.64 -33.06 1.04
C LEU A 5 27.61 -32.72 -0.05
N LEU A 6 26.35 -33.07 0.15
CA LEU A 6 25.23 -32.57 -0.65
C LEU A 6 24.61 -31.37 0.10
N ILE A 7 25.02 -30.17 -0.28
CA ILE A 7 24.36 -28.93 0.14
C ILE A 7 23.19 -28.72 -0.82
N ILE A 8 21.97 -28.97 -0.35
CA ILE A 8 20.74 -28.69 -1.09
C ILE A 8 20.56 -27.17 -1.08
N LEU A 9 20.92 -26.52 -2.19
CA LEU A 9 20.65 -25.11 -2.44
C LEU A 9 19.16 -24.98 -2.81
N SER A 10 18.29 -24.90 -1.79
CA SER A 10 16.88 -24.59 -2.01
C SER A 10 16.77 -23.13 -2.45
N ALA A 11 16.69 -22.90 -3.76
CA ALA A 11 16.25 -21.63 -4.32
C ALA A 11 14.76 -21.47 -3.99
N THR A 12 14.47 -20.91 -2.82
CA THR A 12 13.13 -20.41 -2.52
C THR A 12 12.84 -19.30 -3.51
N LEU A 13 11.94 -19.58 -4.44
CA LEU A 13 11.29 -18.58 -5.28
C LEU A 13 10.44 -17.70 -4.35
N PHE A 14 11.08 -16.76 -3.64
CA PHE A 14 10.37 -15.63 -3.06
C PHE A 14 9.89 -14.81 -4.26
N GLY A 15 8.66 -15.04 -4.70
CA GLY A 15 7.98 -14.08 -5.56
C GLY A 15 7.92 -12.78 -4.78
N CYS A 16 8.71 -11.78 -5.17
CA CYS A 16 8.58 -10.44 -4.63
C CYS A 16 7.20 -9.95 -4.99
N SER A 17 6.30 -9.87 -4.02
CA SER A 17 5.05 -9.17 -4.21
C SER A 17 5.26 -7.69 -4.00
N HIS A 18 4.49 -6.90 -4.74
CA HIS A 18 4.60 -5.44 -4.76
C HIS A 18 3.21 -4.87 -4.49
N PRO A 19 3.10 -3.77 -3.73
CA PRO A 19 1.82 -3.14 -3.53
C PRO A 19 1.35 -2.46 -4.81
N HIS A 20 0.04 -2.22 -4.89
CA HIS A 20 -0.52 -1.41 -5.97
C HIS A 20 0.14 -0.04 -6.06
N ALA A 21 0.38 0.42 -7.28
CA ALA A 21 0.86 1.78 -7.52
C ALA A 21 -0.30 2.76 -7.42
N PHE A 22 -0.33 3.58 -6.37
CA PHE A 22 -1.32 4.64 -6.15
C PHE A 22 -0.86 5.97 -6.76
N VAL A 23 -1.36 6.26 -7.96
CA VAL A 23 -0.96 7.42 -8.76
C VAL A 23 -1.94 8.56 -8.57
N LEU A 24 -1.45 9.76 -8.27
CA LEU A 24 -2.25 10.98 -8.19
C LEU A 24 -2.52 11.54 -9.59
N ASN A 25 -3.68 12.17 -9.77
CA ASN A 25 -4.02 12.95 -10.97
C ASN A 25 -3.31 14.32 -10.96
N ASP A 26 -1.98 14.28 -11.02
CA ASP A 26 -1.08 15.42 -10.89
C ASP A 26 0.04 15.34 -11.96
N THR A 27 0.90 16.35 -11.98
CA THR A 27 2.15 16.43 -12.74
C THR A 27 3.08 15.23 -12.48
N GLU A 28 3.96 14.94 -13.45
CA GLU A 28 4.91 13.80 -13.37
C GLU A 28 5.72 13.75 -12.08
N LYS A 29 6.13 14.92 -11.57
CA LYS A 29 6.90 15.03 -10.32
C LYS A 29 6.10 14.60 -9.08
N ASN A 30 4.80 14.84 -9.07
CA ASN A 30 3.97 14.66 -7.87
C ASN A 30 3.14 13.40 -7.93
N ARG A 31 2.93 12.82 -9.12
CA ARG A 31 1.97 11.74 -9.31
C ARG A 31 2.28 10.47 -8.50
N TYR A 32 3.55 10.24 -8.15
CA TYR A 32 3.97 9.06 -7.38
C TYR A 32 4.11 9.29 -5.88
N TYR A 33 3.74 10.47 -5.37
CA TYR A 33 3.92 10.81 -3.96
C TYR A 33 3.25 9.81 -3.00
N VAL A 34 2.04 9.33 -3.32
CA VAL A 34 1.36 8.32 -2.48
C VAL A 34 2.02 6.95 -2.63
N SER A 35 2.31 6.51 -3.87
CA SER A 35 3.04 5.25 -4.12
C SER A 35 4.37 5.16 -3.36
N GLU A 36 5.17 6.22 -3.34
CA GLU A 36 6.46 6.24 -2.64
C GLU A 36 6.30 5.96 -1.13
N MET A 37 5.28 6.55 -0.51
CA MET A 37 4.99 6.34 0.91
C MET A 37 4.39 4.96 1.17
N VAL A 38 3.52 4.48 0.29
CA VAL A 38 2.95 3.12 0.37
C VAL A 38 4.03 2.06 0.27
N ASN A 39 4.97 2.20 -0.67
CA ASN A 39 6.09 1.26 -0.83
C ASN A 39 6.92 1.17 0.45
N LYS A 40 7.27 2.31 1.05
CA LYS A 40 8.00 2.34 2.32
C LYS A 40 7.27 1.59 3.44
N VAL A 41 5.97 1.86 3.60
CA VAL A 41 5.16 1.29 4.67
C VAL A 41 4.86 -0.21 4.43
N PHE A 42 4.81 -0.62 3.16
CA PHE A 42 4.74 -2.03 2.74
C PHE A 42 6.03 -2.79 3.07
N GLU A 43 7.20 -2.23 2.75
CA GLU A 43 8.51 -2.79 3.12
C GLU A 43 8.66 -2.96 4.65
N GLU A 44 8.03 -2.07 5.42
CA GLU A 44 7.95 -2.13 6.89
C GLU A 44 6.89 -3.13 7.41
N ASN A 45 6.26 -3.92 6.53
CA ASN A 45 5.19 -4.89 6.81
C ASN A 45 3.97 -4.32 7.56
N GLN A 46 3.74 -3.00 7.49
CA GLN A 46 2.58 -2.39 8.15
C GLN A 46 1.30 -2.63 7.34
N ILE A 47 1.40 -2.65 6.01
CA ILE A 47 0.30 -2.85 5.07
C ILE A 47 0.63 -3.98 4.09
N ASN A 48 -0.40 -4.55 3.46
CA ASN A 48 -0.26 -5.56 2.40
C ASN A 48 -0.43 -4.91 1.02
N GLU A 49 -0.46 -5.73 -0.03
CA GLU A 49 -0.48 -5.26 -1.42
C GLU A 49 -1.74 -4.48 -1.79
N SER A 50 -2.87 -4.79 -1.13
CA SER A 50 -4.20 -4.22 -1.40
C SER A 50 -4.83 -3.62 -0.14
N PRO A 51 -4.25 -2.54 0.43
CA PRO A 51 -4.79 -1.89 1.62
C PRO A 51 -6.12 -1.18 1.33
N LEU A 52 -6.93 -0.94 2.36
CA LEU A 52 -8.05 -0.02 2.26
C LEU A 52 -7.54 1.40 1.98
N ILE A 53 -8.25 2.18 1.16
CA ILE A 53 -8.01 3.62 1.05
C ILE A 53 -9.20 4.36 1.64
N VAL A 54 -8.94 5.35 2.47
CA VAL A 54 -9.96 6.20 3.07
C VAL A 54 -9.59 7.65 2.83
N ILE A 55 -10.46 8.38 2.11
CA ILE A 55 -10.28 9.79 1.78
C ILE A 55 -11.31 10.58 2.58
N ASN A 56 -10.85 11.46 3.47
CA ASN A 56 -11.70 12.26 4.37
C ASN A 56 -12.73 11.41 5.15
N GLY A 57 -12.33 10.23 5.62
CA GLY A 57 -13.20 9.31 6.36
C GLY A 57 -14.14 8.46 5.50
N ILE A 58 -14.14 8.64 4.18
CA ILE A 58 -14.96 7.87 3.24
C ILE A 58 -14.07 6.81 2.56
N PRO A 59 -14.41 5.52 2.63
CA PRO A 59 -13.74 4.48 1.86
C PRO A 59 -13.73 4.80 0.36
N PHE A 60 -12.57 4.73 -0.26
CA PHE A 60 -12.39 4.87 -1.70
C PHE A 60 -12.37 3.47 -2.33
N GLU A 61 -13.41 3.16 -3.11
CA GLU A 61 -13.49 1.90 -3.84
C GLU A 61 -12.55 1.91 -5.06
N TYR A 62 -11.82 0.81 -5.23
CA TYR A 62 -10.94 0.61 -6.38
C TYR A 62 -10.87 -0.88 -6.74
N ASP A 63 -10.48 -1.17 -7.98
CA ASP A 63 -10.30 -2.53 -8.45
C ASP A 63 -8.97 -3.10 -7.96
N LYS A 64 -9.02 -3.97 -6.94
CA LYS A 64 -7.83 -4.63 -6.35
C LYS A 64 -7.08 -5.55 -7.33
N LYS A 65 -7.59 -5.78 -8.54
CA LYS A 65 -6.89 -6.56 -9.59
C LYS A 65 -6.00 -5.69 -10.48
N GLN A 66 -6.08 -4.37 -10.40
CA GLN A 66 -5.28 -3.46 -11.21
C GLN A 66 -3.98 -3.12 -10.49
N ASP A 67 -2.85 -3.28 -11.17
CA ASP A 67 -1.53 -2.95 -10.63
C ASP A 67 -1.37 -1.44 -10.34
N THR A 68 -2.15 -0.59 -11.01
CA THR A 68 -2.09 0.86 -10.88
C THR A 68 -3.47 1.44 -10.62
N ILE A 69 -3.60 2.18 -9.53
CA ILE A 69 -4.83 2.81 -9.07
C ILE A 69 -4.69 4.32 -9.19
N LEU A 70 -5.57 4.94 -9.98
CA LEU A 70 -5.62 6.40 -10.11
C LEU A 70 -6.45 7.00 -8.98
N LEU A 71 -5.82 7.82 -8.15
CA LEU A 71 -6.48 8.61 -7.12
C LEU A 71 -6.89 9.97 -7.71
N PRO A 72 -8.16 10.40 -7.54
CA PRO A 72 -8.68 11.65 -8.09
C PRO A 72 -8.24 12.87 -7.26
N LEU A 73 -6.97 12.92 -6.86
CA LEU A 73 -6.38 13.95 -6.01
C LEU A 73 -5.10 14.48 -6.64
N LYS A 74 -4.77 15.74 -6.36
CA LYS A 74 -3.43 16.30 -6.55
C LYS A 74 -2.68 16.27 -5.23
N LYS A 75 -1.34 16.32 -5.29
CA LYS A 75 -0.52 16.43 -4.08
C LYS A 75 -0.82 17.72 -3.31
N SER A 76 -1.16 18.80 -4.02
CA SER A 76 -1.58 20.06 -3.41
C SER A 76 -2.82 19.93 -2.53
N ASP A 77 -3.67 18.94 -2.79
CA ASP A 77 -4.94 18.74 -2.09
C ASP A 77 -4.75 17.97 -0.79
N ILE A 78 -3.66 17.20 -0.66
CA ILE A 78 -3.37 16.36 0.51
C ILE A 78 -2.87 17.25 1.66
N LYS A 79 -3.58 17.19 2.78
CA LYS A 79 -3.20 17.78 4.07
C LYS A 79 -2.33 16.82 4.86
N SER A 80 -2.70 15.54 4.91
CA SER A 80 -1.92 14.48 5.54
C SER A 80 -2.17 13.12 4.90
N LEU A 81 -1.18 12.25 5.06
CA LEU A 81 -1.21 10.84 4.65
C LEU A 81 -0.77 10.02 5.86
N ASN A 82 -1.69 9.23 6.41
CA ASN A 82 -1.47 8.37 7.57
C ASN A 82 -1.74 6.91 7.22
N PHE A 83 -1.23 6.00 8.03
CA PHE A 83 -1.36 4.57 7.80
C PHE A 83 -1.86 3.85 9.05
N LEU A 84 -2.75 2.89 8.86
CA LEU A 84 -3.09 1.90 9.87
C LEU A 84 -2.50 0.57 9.47
N ASN A 85 -1.85 -0.08 10.41
CA ASN A 85 -1.37 -1.43 10.18
C ASN A 85 -2.52 -2.44 10.03
N GLN A 86 -2.20 -3.64 9.58
CA GLN A 86 -3.14 -4.74 9.35
C GLN A 86 -4.10 -4.98 10.53
N ASN A 87 -3.59 -5.00 11.77
CA ASN A 87 -4.40 -5.22 12.97
C ASN A 87 -5.32 -4.05 13.28
N SER A 88 -4.79 -2.83 13.27
CA SER A 88 -5.57 -1.61 13.56
C SER A 88 -6.66 -1.38 12.52
N SER A 89 -6.36 -1.60 11.23
CA SER A 89 -7.34 -1.50 10.14
C SER A 89 -8.51 -2.47 10.33
N ARG A 90 -8.21 -3.72 10.65
CA ARG A 90 -9.21 -4.75 10.96
C ARG A 90 -10.12 -4.36 12.11
N ILE A 91 -9.57 -3.79 13.18
CA ILE A 91 -10.32 -3.35 14.36
C ILE A 91 -11.24 -2.17 14.03
N ILE A 92 -10.74 -1.19 13.25
CA ILE A 92 -11.44 0.07 13.00
C ILE A 92 -12.51 -0.09 11.89
N TYR A 93 -12.19 -0.78 10.80
CA TYR A 93 -13.07 -0.83 9.62
C TYR A 93 -13.89 -2.11 9.56
N ASN A 94 -13.26 -3.29 9.69
CA ASN A 94 -13.85 -4.61 9.95
C ASN A 94 -12.84 -5.73 9.57
N GLU A 95 -13.18 -6.97 9.89
CA GLU A 95 -12.41 -8.19 9.59
C GLU A 95 -11.97 -8.36 8.13
N LYS A 96 -12.69 -7.79 7.16
CA LYS A 96 -12.34 -7.89 5.73
C LYS A 96 -11.23 -6.93 5.33
N GLU A 97 -10.97 -5.89 6.12
CA GLU A 97 -9.95 -4.87 5.86
C GLU A 97 -8.64 -5.17 6.62
N ASN A 98 -8.17 -6.40 6.48
CA ASN A 98 -6.95 -6.91 7.12
C ASN A 98 -5.65 -6.53 6.37
N GLY A 99 -5.75 -5.85 5.23
CA GLY A 99 -4.59 -5.40 4.43
C GLY A 99 -3.91 -4.12 4.95
N GLY A 100 -4.38 -3.58 6.08
CA GLY A 100 -4.01 -2.22 6.51
C GLY A 100 -4.84 -1.15 5.79
N ALA A 101 -4.66 0.11 6.17
CA ALA A 101 -5.38 1.23 5.56
C ALA A 101 -4.48 2.45 5.32
N ILE A 102 -4.72 3.13 4.19
CA ILE A 102 -4.15 4.42 3.83
C ILE A 102 -5.22 5.48 4.11
N ILE A 103 -4.94 6.39 5.04
CA ILE A 103 -5.84 7.47 5.43
C ILE A 103 -5.34 8.77 4.82
N ILE A 104 -6.11 9.32 3.90
CA ILE A 104 -5.82 10.59 3.22
C ILE A 104 -6.78 11.64 3.76
N THR A 105 -6.23 12.69 4.36
CA THR A 105 -6.99 13.90 4.69
C THR A 105 -6.64 14.98 3.69
N THR A 106 -7.65 15.61 3.10
CA THR A 106 -7.47 16.72 2.15
C THR A 106 -7.56 18.07 2.85
N LYS A 107 -7.06 19.13 2.22
CA LYS A 107 -7.09 20.49 2.80
C LYS A 107 -8.48 21.13 2.85
N ASN A 108 -9.40 20.64 2.02
CA ASN A 108 -10.74 21.23 1.87
C ASN A 108 -11.81 20.51 2.71
N SER A 109 -11.41 19.65 3.64
CA SER A 109 -12.33 18.88 4.49
C SER A 109 -12.57 19.49 5.87
N ASP A 110 -12.10 20.72 6.10
CA ASP A 110 -12.31 21.48 7.34
C ASP A 110 -13.57 22.35 7.24
#